data_AF-A0A6V7S542-F1
#
_entry.id   AF-A0A6V7S542-F1
#
_cell.length_a   1.000
_cell.length_b   1.000
_cell.length_c   1.000
_cell.angle_alpha   90.00
_cell.angle_beta   90.00
_cell.angle_gamma   90.00
#
_symmetry.space_group_name_H-M   'P 1'
#
loop_
_entity.id
_entity.type
_entity.pdbx_description
1 polymer ?
#
loop_
_entity_poly.entity_id
_entity_poly.type
_entity_poly.pdbx_seq_one_letter_code
_entity_poly.pdbx_strand_id
1 'polypeptide(L)'
;MKPPYFNAFSENFYHKDNIISVLNTILVHSTIIGSLFIKVPQIIKIFVSKTACGISFVTIYLDIFIASSEIVISIRDNLDLKLYLDAVLIRKKNNAINILTNTYI
;
A
#
# COMPACT_ATOMS: atom_id res chain seq x y z
N MET A 1 -18.14 -14.04 -7.84
CA MET A 1 -18.24 -14.40 -6.40
C MET A 1 -18.90 -13.23 -5.68
N LYS A 2 -19.93 -13.49 -4.85
CA LYS A 2 -20.56 -12.44 -4.03
C LYS A 2 -19.53 -11.96 -2.99
N PRO A 3 -19.30 -10.64 -2.83
CA PRO A 3 -18.47 -10.16 -1.73
C PRO A 3 -19.14 -10.58 -0.42
N PRO A 4 -18.43 -11.23 0.52
CA PRO A 4 -19.04 -11.66 1.77
C PRO A 4 -19.44 -10.42 2.58
N TYR A 5 -20.75 -10.24 2.76
CA TYR A 5 -21.30 -9.22 3.65
C TYR A 5 -20.79 -9.46 5.07
N PHE A 6 -20.11 -8.45 5.58
CA PHE A 6 -19.27 -8.46 6.76
C PHE A 6 -20.10 -8.19 8.02
N ASN A 7 -19.91 -8.99 9.08
CA ASN A 7 -20.35 -8.61 10.42
C ASN A 7 -19.29 -9.09 11.43
N ALA A 8 -18.42 -8.17 11.87
CA ALA A 8 -17.35 -8.43 12.84
C ALA A 8 -17.86 -8.75 14.26
N PHE A 9 -19.18 -8.72 14.47
CA PHE A 9 -19.85 -9.09 15.72
C PHE A 9 -21.01 -10.08 15.47
N SER A 10 -20.97 -10.81 14.35
CA SER A 10 -21.91 -11.90 14.10
C SER A 10 -21.54 -13.12 14.95
N GLU A 11 -22.55 -13.82 15.46
CA GLU A 11 -22.46 -14.99 16.34
C GLU A 11 -21.62 -16.16 15.78
N ASN A 12 -21.21 -16.09 14.50
CA ASN A 12 -20.38 -17.08 13.79
C ASN A 12 -18.88 -16.72 13.72
N PHE A 13 -18.35 -15.95 14.69
CA PHE A 13 -16.96 -15.48 14.68
C PHE A 13 -15.91 -16.61 14.67
N TYR A 14 -16.24 -17.78 15.25
CA TYR A 14 -15.35 -18.94 15.34
C TYR A 14 -15.29 -19.81 14.07
N HIS A 15 -16.04 -19.47 13.02
CA HIS A 15 -15.86 -20.12 11.72
C HIS A 15 -14.52 -19.72 11.11
N LYS A 16 -13.74 -20.73 10.68
CA LYS A 16 -12.40 -20.57 10.10
C LYS A 16 -12.33 -19.50 9.00
N ASP A 17 -13.37 -19.39 8.18
CA ASP A 17 -13.45 -18.43 7.08
C ASP A 17 -13.57 -16.97 7.56
N ASN A 18 -14.25 -16.73 8.68
CA ASN A 18 -14.38 -15.41 9.28
C ASN A 18 -13.06 -14.95 9.93
N ILE A 19 -12.34 -15.87 10.59
CA ILE A 19 -11.03 -15.58 11.19
C ILE A 19 -10.00 -15.21 10.11
N ILE A 20 -9.95 -15.98 9.01
CA ILE A 20 -9.06 -15.70 7.87
C ILE A 20 -9.39 -14.34 7.25
N SER A 21 -10.68 -14.01 7.10
CA SER A 21 -11.12 -12.72 6.56
C SER A 21 -10.74 -11.53 7.47
N VAL A 22 -10.93 -11.65 8.77
CA VAL A 22 -10.52 -10.62 9.75
C VAL A 22 -9.00 -10.45 9.73
N LEU A 23 -8.24 -11.54 9.73
CA LEU A 23 -6.79 -11.51 9.66
C LEU A 23 -6.29 -10.83 8.38
N ASN A 24 -6.90 -11.15 7.22
CA ASN A 24 -6.57 -10.52 5.94
C ASN A 24 -6.87 -9.00 5.98
N THR A 25 -8.01 -8.62 6.57
CA THR A 25 -8.39 -7.21 6.71
C THR A 25 -7.39 -6.43 7.57
N ILE A 26 -6.94 -7.02 8.68
CA ILE A 26 -5.93 -6.45 9.58
C ILE A 26 -4.58 -6.35 8.86
N LEU A 27 -4.14 -7.40 8.17
CA LEU A 27 -2.89 -7.42 7.41
C LEU A 27 -2.86 -6.30 6.36
N VAL A 28 -3.90 -6.17 5.55
CA VAL A 28 -3.99 -5.11 4.53
C VAL A 28 -3.93 -3.72 5.18
N HIS A 29 -4.69 -3.48 6.26
CA HIS A 29 -4.61 -2.19 6.97
C HIS A 29 -3.22 -1.93 7.58
N SER A 30 -2.60 -2.96 8.15
CA SER A 30 -1.28 -2.87 8.76
C SER A 30 -0.21 -2.53 7.73
N THR A 31 -0.26 -3.13 6.54
CA THR A 31 0.65 -2.79 5.43
C THR A 31 0.45 -1.36 4.95
N ILE A 32 -0.80 -0.89 4.81
CA ILE A 32 -1.10 0.52 4.46
C ILE A 32 -0.47 1.48 5.47
N ILE A 33 -0.73 1.25 6.76
CA ILE A 33 -0.26 2.12 7.85
C ILE A 33 1.26 2.04 7.98
N GLY A 34 1.84 0.84 7.94
CA GLY A 34 3.29 0.64 7.99
C GLY A 34 4.01 1.31 6.82
N SER A 35 3.46 1.22 5.61
CA SER A 35 4.05 1.87 4.43
C SER A 35 4.03 3.40 4.53
N LEU A 36 2.97 3.98 5.12
CA LEU A 36 2.91 5.42 5.45
C LEU A 36 4.00 5.79 6.46
N PHE A 37 4.14 4.99 7.51
CA PHE A 37 5.09 5.25 8.59
C PHE A 37 6.55 5.25 8.12
N ILE A 38 6.89 4.47 7.10
CA ILE A 38 8.23 4.43 6.51
C ILE A 38 8.43 5.57 5.50
N LYS A 39 7.48 5.76 4.57
CA LYS A 39 7.66 6.70 3.45
C LYS A 39 7.49 8.17 3.85
N VAL A 40 6.69 8.49 4.87
CA VAL A 40 6.49 9.87 5.34
C VAL A 40 7.78 10.48 5.92
N PRO A 41 8.48 9.84 6.89
CA PRO A 41 9.77 10.34 7.36
C PRO A 41 10.81 10.44 6.24
N GLN A 42 10.78 9.53 5.27
CA GLN A 42 11.68 9.56 4.13
C GLN A 42 11.46 10.80 3.25
N ILE A 43 10.20 11.15 2.96
CA ILE A 43 9.84 12.38 2.24
C ILE A 43 10.29 13.63 3.01
N ILE A 44 10.01 13.67 4.32
CA ILE A 44 10.42 14.79 5.18
C ILE A 44 11.94 14.95 5.17
N LYS A 45 12.70 13.84 5.27
CA LYS A 45 14.16 13.86 5.26
C LYS A 45 14.70 14.46 3.97
N ILE A 46 14.19 14.07 2.79
CA ILE A 46 14.61 14.63 1.50
C ILE A 46 14.33 16.13 1.45
N PHE A 47 13.13 16.54 1.87
CA PHE A 47 12.71 17.93 1.83
C PHE A 47 13.53 18.84 2.76
N VAL A 48 13.80 18.40 3.99
CA VAL A 48 14.57 19.16 4.99
C VAL A 48 16.06 19.18 4.64
N SER A 49 16.64 18.04 4.27
CA SER A 49 18.07 17.94 3.98
C SER A 49 18.45 18.45 2.59
N LYS A 50 17.45 18.69 1.71
CA LYS A 50 17.63 19.07 0.30
C LYS A 50 18.63 18.18 -0.44
N THR A 51 18.72 16.91 -0.06
CA THR A 51 19.58 15.93 -0.71
C THR A 51 18.86 14.61 -0.86
N ALA A 52 19.02 14.02 -2.04
CA ALA A 52 18.55 12.68 -2.36
C ALA A 52 19.59 11.57 -2.01
N CYS A 53 20.71 11.91 -1.37
CA CYS A 53 21.79 10.98 -1.11
C CYS A 53 21.33 9.77 -0.27
N GLY A 54 21.57 8.57 -0.80
CA GLY A 54 21.17 7.29 -0.19
C GLY A 54 19.82 6.74 -0.66
N ILE A 55 19.14 7.39 -1.60
CA ILE A 55 17.91 6.85 -2.21
C ILE A 55 18.23 6.13 -3.52
N SER A 56 17.85 4.85 -3.60
CA SER A 56 18.01 4.05 -4.80
C SER A 56 16.84 4.26 -5.76
N PHE A 57 17.13 4.77 -6.96
CA PHE A 57 16.14 4.86 -8.05
C PHE A 57 15.56 3.51 -8.43
N VAL A 58 16.38 2.45 -8.42
CA VAL A 58 15.95 1.08 -8.73
C VAL A 58 14.85 0.64 -7.76
N THR A 59 14.98 0.96 -6.48
CA THR A 59 13.97 0.64 -5.46
C THR A 59 12.66 1.41 -5.72
N ILE A 60 12.74 2.69 -6.10
CA ILE A 60 11.54 3.49 -6.43
C ILE A 60 10.81 2.88 -7.63
N TYR A 61 11.53 2.51 -8.70
CA TYR A 61 10.92 1.92 -9.89
C TYR A 61 10.31 0.54 -9.62
N LEU A 62 10.96 -0.29 -8.78
CA LEU A 62 10.42 -1.57 -8.34
C LEU A 62 9.11 -1.40 -7.56
N ASP A 63 9.04 -0.44 -6.63
CA ASP A 63 7.82 -0.19 -5.88
C ASP A 63 6.67 0.27 -6.79
N ILE A 64 6.96 1.07 -7.83
CA ILE A 64 5.96 1.47 -8.84
C ILE A 64 5.50 0.25 -9.67
N PHE A 65 6.42 -0.64 -10.04
CA PHE A 65 6.11 -1.86 -10.78
C PHE A 65 5.22 -2.82 -9.98
N ILE A 66 5.53 -3.02 -8.70
CA ILE A 66 4.73 -3.85 -7.79
C ILE A 66 3.32 -3.26 -7.63
N ALA A 67 3.21 -1.96 -7.33
CA ALA A 67 1.91 -1.30 -7.19
C ALA A 67 1.08 -1.37 -8.48
N SER A 68 1.72 -1.27 -9.65
CA SER A 68 1.01 -1.38 -10.94
C SER A 68 0.50 -2.81 -11.16
N SER A 69 1.29 -3.82 -10.78
CA SER A 69 0.89 -5.22 -10.86
C SER A 69 -0.27 -5.53 -9.91
N GLU A 70 -0.26 -4.99 -8.69
CA GLU A 70 -1.37 -5.11 -7.73
C GLU A 70 -2.66 -4.49 -8.25
N ILE A 71 -2.60 -3.33 -8.93
CA ILE A 71 -3.77 -2.73 -9.58
C ILE A 71 -4.34 -3.70 -10.63
N VAL A 72 -3.50 -4.26 -11.50
CA VAL A 72 -3.94 -5.19 -12.55
C VAL A 72 -4.57 -6.45 -11.96
N ILE A 73 -3.96 -7.03 -10.93
CA ILE A 73 -4.51 -8.20 -10.22
C ILE A 73 -5.84 -7.86 -9.57
N SER A 74 -5.95 -6.68 -8.94
CA SER A 74 -7.20 -6.25 -8.30
C SER A 74 -8.37 -6.11 -9.27
N ILE A 75 -8.09 -5.61 -10.49
CA ILE A 75 -9.09 -5.50 -11.55
C ILE A 75 -9.46 -6.89 -12.09
N ARG A 76 -8.47 -7.76 -12.32
CA ARG A 76 -8.68 -9.11 -12.86
C ARG A 76 -9.54 -9.97 -11.93
N ASP A 77 -9.24 -9.93 -10.64
CA ASP A 77 -9.84 -10.83 -9.65
C ASP A 77 -11.07 -10.21 -8.97
N ASN A 78 -11.54 -9.03 -9.41
CA ASN A 78 -12.59 -8.23 -8.76
C ASN A 78 -12.37 -8.11 -7.24
N LEU A 79 -11.12 -7.88 -6.85
CA LEU A 79 -10.74 -7.74 -5.45
C LEU A 79 -11.32 -6.44 -4.87
N ASP A 80 -11.56 -6.45 -3.56
CA ASP A 80 -12.17 -5.33 -2.84
C ASP A 80 -11.51 -3.98 -3.18
N LEU A 81 -12.35 -2.94 -3.32
CA LEU A 81 -11.95 -1.55 -3.61
C LEU A 81 -10.84 -1.03 -2.70
N LYS A 82 -10.71 -1.61 -1.50
CA LYS A 82 -9.67 -1.31 -0.53
C LYS A 82 -8.25 -1.68 -0.99
N LEU A 83 -8.07 -2.82 -1.67
CA LEU A 83 -6.77 -3.24 -2.23
C LEU A 83 -6.37 -2.33 -3.41
N TYR A 84 -7.35 -1.97 -4.24
CA TYR A 84 -7.15 -0.99 -5.30
C TYR A 84 -6.71 0.38 -4.75
N LEU A 85 -7.35 0.84 -3.67
CA LEU A 85 -7.01 2.11 -3.02
C LEU A 85 -5.58 2.10 -2.44
N ASP A 86 -5.14 0.99 -1.84
CA ASP A 86 -3.78 0.83 -1.32
C ASP A 86 -2.73 0.96 -2.43
N ALA A 87 -2.91 0.22 -3.52
CA ALA A 87 -1.97 0.27 -4.64
C ALA A 87 -1.89 1.67 -5.28
N VAL A 88 -3.01 2.39 -5.37
CA VAL A 88 -3.04 3.79 -5.82
C VAL A 88 -2.28 4.71 -4.85
N LEU A 89 -2.43 4.50 -3.53
CA LEU A 89 -1.70 5.26 -2.51
C LEU A 89 -0.20 5.02 -2.59
N ILE A 90 0.25 3.77 -2.75
CA ILE A 90 1.67 3.42 -2.92
C ILE A 90 2.25 4.13 -4.15
N ARG A 91 1.54 4.09 -5.28
CA ARG A 91 1.97 4.77 -6.51
C ARG A 91 2.14 6.28 -6.31
N LYS A 92 1.19 6.94 -5.61
CA LYS A 92 1.29 8.38 -5.32
C LYS A 92 2.51 8.71 -4.45
N LYS A 93 2.78 7.93 -3.40
CA LYS A 93 3.94 8.15 -2.51
C LYS A 93 5.25 8.03 -3.28
N ASN A 94 5.39 7.01 -4.12
CA ASN A 94 6.61 6.79 -4.91
C ASN A 94 6.85 7.88 -5.94
N ASN A 95 5.78 8.37 -6.58
CA ASN A 95 5.91 9.48 -7.52
C ASN A 95 6.36 10.78 -6.81
N ALA A 96 5.84 11.06 -5.61
CA ALA A 96 6.30 12.19 -4.81
C ALA A 96 7.78 12.09 -4.45
N ILE A 97 8.25 10.91 -4.03
CA ILE A 97 9.67 10.66 -3.76
C ILE A 97 10.50 10.87 -5.03
N ASN A 98 10.06 10.35 -6.18
CA ASN A 98 10.77 10.49 -7.46
C ASN A 98 10.92 11.95 -7.91
N ILE A 99 9.87 12.78 -7.76
CA ILE A 99 9.91 14.20 -8.07
C ILE A 99 10.89 14.93 -7.13
N LEU A 100 10.81 14.63 -5.83
CA LEU A 100 11.70 15.23 -4.84
C LEU A 100 13.16 14.84 -5.07
N THR A 101 13.44 13.56 -5.36
CA THR A 101 14.81 13.16 -5.67
C THR A 101 15.33 13.84 -6.93
N ASN A 102 14.56 13.90 -8.03
CA ASN A 102 14.99 14.60 -9.25
C ASN A 102 15.23 16.12 -9.05
N THR A 103 14.54 16.74 -8.09
CA THR A 103 14.73 18.16 -7.75
C THR A 103 15.99 18.43 -6.90
N TYR A 104 16.42 17.44 -6.11
CA TYR A 104 17.50 17.56 -5.11
C TYR A 104 18.70 16.62 -5.39
N ILE A 105 18.87 16.20 -6.65
CA ILE A 105 20.09 15.57 -7.18
C ILE A 105 21.11 16.66 -7.52
#